data_AF-A0A968VTK1-F1
#
_entry.id   AF-A0A968VTK1-F1
#
_cell.length_a   1.000
_cell.length_b   1.000
_cell.length_c   1.000
_cell.angle_alpha   90.00
_cell.angle_beta   90.00
_cell.angle_gamma   90.00
#
_symmetry.space_group_name_H-M   'P 1'
#
loop_
_entity.id
_entity.type
_entity.pdbx_description
1 polymer ?
#
loop_
_entity_poly.entity_id
_entity_poly.type
_entity_poly.pdbx_seq_one_letter_code
_entity_poly.pdbx_strand_id
1 'polypeptide(L)'
;MDMEILKKRISSYRTPKGRLTRVPDELLMDVLKAWEQWTGPATGFYSSLGADHRKMAGLIGRAKKLKRDGVFPEESFKEIKVVDASGVIPGGGPCQGIEIVWESGKLIRFAQVEVLIDFLKKVA
;
A
#
# COMPACT_ATOMS: atom_id res chain seq x y z
N MET A 1 -3.12 7.74 -5.40
CA MET A 1 -3.57 9.15 -5.28
C MET A 1 -4.39 9.26 -4.01
N ASP A 2 -4.21 10.32 -3.22
CA ASP A 2 -4.97 10.51 -1.98
C ASP A 2 -6.48 10.70 -2.26
N MET A 3 -7.32 10.18 -1.35
CA MET A 3 -8.78 10.17 -1.51
C MET A 3 -9.40 11.56 -1.58
N GLU A 4 -8.85 12.55 -0.86
CA GLU A 4 -9.36 13.92 -0.88
C GLU A 4 -9.09 14.60 -2.23
N ILE A 5 -7.89 14.36 -2.79
CA ILE A 5 -7.52 14.90 -4.09
C ILE A 5 -8.36 14.25 -5.19
N LEU A 6 -8.58 12.93 -5.10
CA LEU A 6 -9.45 12.21 -6.03
C LEU A 6 -10.89 12.73 -5.99
N LYS A 7 -11.45 12.94 -4.79
CA LYS A 7 -12.77 13.55 -4.59
C LYS A 7 -12.86 14.93 -5.23
N LYS A 8 -11.82 15.77 -5.06
CA LYS A 8 -11.75 17.12 -5.64
C LYS A 8 -11.66 17.10 -7.17
N ARG A 9 -10.92 16.15 -7.76
CA ARG A 9 -10.87 16.01 -9.24
C ARG A 9 -12.18 15.51 -9.82
N ILE A 10 -12.85 14.58 -9.14
CA ILE A 10 -14.14 14.04 -9.57
C ILE A 10 -15.25 15.09 -9.48
N SER A 11 -15.21 16.01 -8.50
CA SER A 11 -16.24 17.03 -8.35
C SER A 11 -16.33 17.97 -9.56
N SER A 12 -15.23 18.23 -10.27
CA SER A 12 -15.20 19.03 -11.51
C SER A 12 -16.03 18.43 -12.65
N TYR A 13 -16.33 17.13 -12.61
CA TYR A 13 -17.12 16.42 -13.63
C TYR A 13 -18.57 16.19 -13.22
N ARG A 14 -19.01 16.84 -12.13
CA ARG A 14 -20.39 16.77 -11.67
C ARG A 14 -21.26 17.82 -12.34
N THR A 15 -22.40 17.36 -12.79
CA THR A 15 -23.52 18.24 -13.14
C THR A 15 -24.15 18.82 -11.87
N PRO A 16 -24.91 19.93 -11.98
CA PRO A 16 -25.70 20.49 -10.88
C PRO A 16 -26.67 19.50 -10.23
N LYS A 17 -27.09 18.46 -10.98
CA LYS A 17 -27.93 17.36 -10.48
C LYS A 17 -27.13 16.24 -9.79
N GLY A 18 -25.85 16.45 -9.48
CA GLY A 18 -24.97 15.48 -8.83
C GLY A 18 -24.49 14.32 -9.71
N ARG A 19 -24.86 14.29 -11.00
CA ARG A 19 -24.47 13.21 -11.92
C ARG A 19 -23.06 13.44 -12.45
N LEU A 20 -22.25 12.38 -12.47
CA LEU A 20 -20.93 12.38 -13.10
C LEU A 20 -21.06 12.18 -14.62
N THR A 21 -20.45 13.07 -15.38
CA THR A 21 -20.50 13.09 -16.84
C THR A 21 -19.15 13.47 -17.42
N ARG A 22 -18.79 12.87 -18.57
CA ARG A 22 -17.56 13.18 -19.30
C ARG A 22 -16.28 13.05 -18.46
N VAL A 23 -16.24 12.07 -17.56
CA VAL A 23 -15.05 11.74 -16.78
C VAL A 23 -13.98 11.21 -17.75
N PRO A 24 -12.77 11.80 -17.78
CA PRO A 24 -11.69 11.36 -18.67
C PRO A 24 -11.12 10.01 -18.23
N ASP A 25 -10.57 9.26 -19.18
CA ASP A 25 -10.10 7.89 -18.95
C ASP A 25 -8.96 7.81 -17.92
N GLU A 26 -8.07 8.81 -17.88
CA GLU A 26 -7.02 8.92 -16.86
C GLU A 26 -7.60 9.00 -15.44
N LEU A 27 -8.66 9.80 -15.25
CA LEU A 27 -9.31 9.93 -13.95
C LEU A 27 -10.08 8.65 -13.58
N LEU A 28 -10.58 7.90 -14.56
CA LEU A 28 -11.17 6.58 -14.33
C LEU A 28 -10.13 5.57 -13.83
N MET A 29 -8.89 5.64 -14.32
CA MET A 29 -7.80 4.80 -13.82
C MET A 29 -7.42 5.15 -12.38
N ASP A 30 -7.39 6.44 -12.03
CA ASP A 30 -7.16 6.88 -10.65
C ASP A 30 -8.28 6.37 -9.72
N VAL A 31 -9.54 6.43 -10.18
CA VAL A 31 -10.69 5.85 -9.46
C VAL A 31 -10.54 4.34 -9.30
N LEU A 32 -10.11 3.62 -10.33
CA LEU A 32 -9.92 2.18 -10.27
C LEU A 32 -8.80 1.80 -9.29
N LYS A 33 -7.66 2.49 -9.33
CA LYS A 33 -6.55 2.26 -8.39
C LYS A 33 -7.01 2.48 -6.94
N ALA A 34 -7.76 3.56 -6.68
CA ALA A 34 -8.32 3.83 -5.36
C ALA A 34 -9.35 2.76 -4.94
N TRP A 35 -10.16 2.27 -5.87
CA TRP A 35 -11.11 1.18 -5.62
C TRP A 35 -10.39 -0.14 -5.27
N GLU A 36 -9.32 -0.47 -5.98
CA GLU A 36 -8.51 -1.68 -5.73
C GLU A 36 -7.80 -1.65 -4.37
N GLN A 37 -7.48 -0.45 -3.85
CA GLN A 37 -6.87 -0.25 -2.53
C GLN A 37 -7.88 -0.10 -1.39
N TRP A 38 -9.18 0.00 -1.70
CA TRP A 38 -10.22 0.22 -0.70
C TRP A 38 -10.49 -1.06 0.11
N THR A 39 -10.36 -0.97 1.42
CA THR A 39 -10.55 -2.10 2.35
C THR A 39 -11.92 -2.15 3.01
N GLY A 40 -12.74 -1.11 2.84
CA GLY A 40 -14.07 -1.01 3.44
C GLY A 40 -15.21 -1.51 2.53
N PRO A 41 -16.47 -1.32 2.95
CA PRO A 41 -17.63 -1.63 2.12
C PRO A 41 -17.68 -0.76 0.85
N ALA A 42 -18.22 -1.32 -0.24
CA ALA A 42 -18.41 -0.64 -1.52
C ALA A 42 -19.16 0.71 -1.37
N THR A 43 -20.23 0.73 -0.57
CA THR A 43 -21.04 1.93 -0.28
C THR A 43 -20.22 3.04 0.38
N GLY A 44 -19.25 2.67 1.22
CA GLY A 44 -18.34 3.61 1.88
C GLY A 44 -17.42 4.31 0.89
N PHE A 45 -16.92 3.58 -0.11
CA PHE A 45 -16.10 4.17 -1.18
C PHE A 45 -16.88 5.19 -2.03
N TYR A 46 -18.11 4.85 -2.42
CA TYR A 46 -18.91 5.79 -3.23
C TYR A 46 -19.28 7.04 -2.44
N SER A 47 -19.60 6.86 -1.15
CA SER A 47 -19.86 7.97 -0.22
C SER A 47 -18.63 8.85 -0.01
N SER A 48 -17.44 8.26 0.15
CA SER A 48 -16.19 9.02 0.34
C SER A 48 -15.86 9.88 -0.88
N LEU A 49 -16.12 9.36 -2.08
CA LEU A 49 -16.03 10.12 -3.32
C LEU A 49 -17.17 11.12 -3.49
N GLY A 50 -18.27 11.01 -2.77
CA GLY A 50 -19.48 11.83 -2.93
C GLY A 50 -20.24 11.53 -4.23
N ALA A 51 -20.13 10.32 -4.76
CA ALA A 51 -20.71 9.90 -6.02
C ALA A 51 -21.90 8.95 -5.82
N ASP A 52 -22.87 9.00 -6.73
CA ASP A 52 -23.98 8.03 -6.75
C ASP A 52 -23.46 6.64 -7.15
N HIS A 53 -23.71 5.66 -6.27
CA HIS A 53 -23.35 4.26 -6.37
C HIS A 53 -23.67 3.67 -7.76
N ARG A 54 -24.82 4.01 -8.34
CA ARG A 54 -25.30 3.42 -9.61
C ARG A 54 -24.40 3.74 -10.81
N LYS A 55 -23.88 4.96 -10.89
CA LYS A 55 -22.98 5.37 -11.98
C LYS A 55 -21.56 4.88 -11.75
N MET A 56 -21.18 4.68 -10.49
CA MET A 56 -19.81 4.38 -10.10
C MET A 56 -19.40 2.96 -10.40
N ALA A 57 -20.31 1.99 -10.23
CA ALA A 57 -20.12 0.65 -10.74
C ALA A 57 -19.84 0.64 -12.27
N GLY A 58 -20.58 1.44 -13.04
CA GLY A 58 -20.36 1.57 -14.48
C GLY A 58 -19.03 2.23 -14.87
N LEU A 59 -18.62 3.27 -14.14
CA LEU A 59 -17.32 3.92 -14.34
C LEU A 59 -16.15 2.97 -14.00
N ILE A 60 -16.25 2.22 -12.91
CA ILE A 60 -15.27 1.19 -12.54
C ILE A 60 -15.22 0.08 -13.60
N GLY A 61 -16.36 -0.37 -14.10
CA GLY A 61 -16.42 -1.37 -15.18
C GLY A 61 -15.72 -0.89 -16.46
N ARG A 62 -15.95 0.37 -16.85
CA ARG A 62 -15.23 0.99 -17.97
C ARG A 62 -13.72 1.09 -17.69
N ALA A 63 -13.33 1.50 -16.49
CA ALA A 63 -11.93 1.58 -16.09
C ALA A 63 -11.24 0.20 -16.16
N LYS A 64 -11.89 -0.86 -15.66
CA LYS A 64 -11.40 -2.24 -15.75
C LYS A 64 -11.23 -2.69 -17.19
N LYS A 65 -12.19 -2.34 -18.07
CA LYS A 65 -12.07 -2.61 -19.50
C LYS A 65 -10.85 -1.90 -20.10
N LEU A 66 -10.65 -0.62 -19.80
CA LEU A 66 -9.49 0.15 -20.28
C LEU A 66 -8.14 -0.43 -19.79
N LYS A 67 -8.08 -0.87 -18.53
CA LYS A 67 -6.92 -1.58 -17.96
C LYS A 67 -6.64 -2.88 -18.70
N ARG A 68 -7.67 -3.69 -18.95
CA ARG A 68 -7.56 -4.97 -19.66
C ARG A 68 -7.18 -4.79 -21.13
N ASP A 69 -7.70 -3.77 -21.78
CA ASP A 69 -7.45 -3.47 -23.19
C ASP A 69 -6.08 -2.78 -23.39
N GLY A 70 -5.30 -2.56 -22.32
CA GLY A 70 -3.93 -2.05 -22.38
C GLY A 70 -3.82 -0.57 -22.76
N VAL A 71 -4.92 0.19 -22.66
CA VAL A 71 -4.97 1.63 -23.02
C VAL A 71 -4.00 2.45 -22.17
N PHE A 72 -3.76 2.00 -20.94
CA PHE A 72 -2.76 2.54 -20.06
C PHE A 72 -1.68 1.48 -19.85
N PRO A 73 -0.43 1.71 -20.27
CA PRO A 73 0.66 0.82 -19.92
C PRO A 73 0.74 0.76 -18.40
N GLU A 74 0.70 -0.44 -17.81
CA GLU A 74 1.12 -0.60 -16.42
C GLU A 74 2.53 -0.01 -16.32
N GLU A 75 2.78 0.81 -15.29
CA GLU A 75 4.12 1.32 -15.04
C GLU A 75 5.06 0.11 -15.04
N SER A 76 6.00 0.11 -15.98
CA SER A 76 7.01 -0.94 -16.13
C SER A 76 7.56 -1.28 -14.75
N PHE A 77 7.61 -2.58 -14.42
CA PHE A 77 8.14 -3.08 -13.14
C PHE A 77 9.36 -2.26 -12.73
N LYS A 78 9.18 -1.42 -11.71
CA LYS A 78 10.26 -0.60 -11.18
C LYS A 78 10.92 -1.45 -10.12
N GLU A 79 11.97 -2.18 -10.52
CA GLU A 79 12.77 -2.97 -9.60
C GLU A 79 13.18 -2.10 -8.42
N ILE A 80 12.59 -2.37 -7.25
CA ILE A 80 13.04 -1.77 -6.00
C ILE A 80 14.31 -2.52 -5.66
N LYS A 81 15.45 -1.92 -5.99
CA LYS A 81 16.74 -2.36 -5.44
C LYS A 81 16.67 -2.12 -3.93
N VAL A 82 16.19 -3.12 -3.21
CA VAL A 82 16.43 -3.22 -1.77
C VAL A 82 17.93 -3.41 -1.68
N VAL A 83 18.65 -2.32 -1.45
CA VAL A 83 20.05 -2.43 -1.01
C VAL A 83 19.97 -3.29 0.22
N ASP A 84 20.59 -4.46 0.13
CA ASP A 84 20.62 -5.46 1.17
C ASP A 84 21.18 -4.80 2.43
N ALA A 85 20.28 -4.25 3.25
CA ALA A 85 20.60 -3.84 4.61
C ALA A 85 20.71 -5.15 5.36
N SER A 86 21.87 -5.77 5.20
CA SER A 86 22.43 -6.83 6.04
C SER A 86 21.54 -7.13 7.25
N GLY A 87 20.67 -8.12 7.10
CA GLY A 87 20.10 -8.86 8.22
C GLY A 87 19.02 -8.22 9.09
N VAL A 88 18.09 -7.39 8.57
CA VAL A 88 16.85 -7.10 9.33
C VAL A 88 15.62 -7.32 8.46
N ILE A 89 14.98 -8.49 8.64
CA ILE A 89 13.66 -8.80 8.09
C ILE A 89 12.64 -7.93 8.84
N PRO A 90 11.93 -6.98 8.19
CA PRO A 90 10.85 -6.25 8.84
C PRO A 90 9.61 -7.14 8.82
N GLY A 91 9.53 -8.08 9.77
CA GLY A 91 8.37 -8.99 9.88
C GLY A 91 8.53 -10.27 10.69
N GLY A 92 9.62 -10.47 11.45
CA GLY A 92 9.77 -11.61 12.36
C GLY A 92 9.35 -11.25 13.79
N GLY A 93 8.46 -12.03 14.40
CA GLY A 93 7.99 -11.84 15.78
C GLY A 93 9.10 -11.86 16.87
N PRO A 94 8.73 -11.81 18.15
CA PRO A 94 9.60 -11.45 19.30
C PRO A 94 10.77 -12.42 19.62
N CYS A 95 11.08 -13.36 18.73
CA CYS A 95 11.99 -14.49 18.96
C CYS A 95 13.08 -14.63 17.88
N GLN A 96 13.60 -13.53 17.31
CA GLN A 96 14.77 -13.58 16.44
C GLN A 96 15.95 -12.87 17.11
N GLY A 97 16.75 -13.67 17.84
CA GLY A 97 17.99 -13.24 18.48
C GLY A 97 18.70 -14.42 19.12
N ILE A 98 20.01 -14.30 19.32
CA ILE A 98 20.82 -15.31 20.00
C ILE A 98 20.75 -15.02 21.48
N GLU A 99 20.38 -16.03 22.27
CA GLU A 99 20.25 -15.92 23.72
C GLU A 99 21.39 -16.63 24.43
N ILE A 100 22.01 -15.96 25.40
CA ILE A 100 23.01 -16.56 26.28
C ILE A 100 22.56 -16.40 27.72
N VAL A 101 22.55 -17.50 28.46
CA VAL A 101 22.39 -17.50 29.91
C VAL A 101 23.73 -17.11 30.53
N TRP A 102 23.77 -15.91 31.08
CA TRP A 102 24.88 -15.37 31.84
C TRP A 102 24.75 -15.70 33.33
N GLU A 103 25.79 -15.38 34.11
CA GLU A 103 25.84 -15.68 35.53
C GLU A 103 24.60 -15.23 36.30
N SER A 104 24.22 -16.03 37.31
CA SER A 104 23.04 -15.80 38.16
C SER A 104 21.70 -15.74 37.41
N GLY A 105 21.59 -16.47 36.29
CA GLY A 105 20.34 -16.60 35.55
C GLY A 105 19.96 -15.37 34.72
N LYS A 106 20.88 -14.43 34.52
CA LYS A 106 20.67 -13.28 33.64
C LYS A 106 20.70 -13.75 32.19
N LEU A 107 19.82 -13.23 31.34
CA LEU A 107 19.75 -13.60 29.94
C LEU A 107 20.13 -12.42 29.05
N ILE A 108 21.13 -12.61 28.19
CA ILE A 108 21.58 -11.59 27.24
C ILE A 108 21.08 -12.01 25.85
N ARG A 109 20.47 -11.06 25.14
CA ARG A 109 19.94 -11.26 23.78
C ARG A 109 20.72 -10.42 22.78
N PHE A 110 21.20 -11.07 21.73
CA PHE A 110 21.90 -10.43 20.63
C PHE A 110 21.05 -10.50 19.37
N ALA A 111 20.78 -9.34 18.75
CA ALA A 111 20.02 -9.27 17.50
C ALA A 111 20.80 -9.81 16.30
N GLN A 112 22.14 -9.80 16.38
CA GLN A 112 23.05 -10.18 15.30
C GLN A 112 24.23 -10.99 15.85
N VAL A 113 24.77 -11.91 15.05
CA VAL A 113 25.88 -12.81 15.43
C VAL A 113 27.18 -12.03 15.68
N GLU A 114 27.41 -10.98 14.92
CA GLU A 114 28.62 -10.16 14.98
C GLU A 114 28.74 -9.47 16.35
N VAL A 115 27.62 -8.96 16.88
CA VAL A 115 27.57 -8.31 18.19
C VAL A 115 27.87 -9.30 19.31
N LEU A 116 27.44 -10.56 19.16
CA LEU A 116 27.81 -11.63 20.08
C LEU A 116 29.32 -11.90 20.02
N ILE A 117 29.89 -12.04 18.82
CA ILE A 117 31.33 -12.30 18.66
C ILE A 117 32.16 -11.18 19.29
N ASP A 118 31.78 -9.92 19.08
CA ASP A 118 32.45 -8.77 19.67
C ASP A 118 32.33 -8.74 21.19
N PHE A 119 31.17 -9.13 21.72
CA PHE A 119 30.98 -9.28 23.17
C PHE A 119 31.90 -10.38 23.72
N LEU A 120 31.91 -11.57 23.11
CA LEU A 120 32.76 -12.69 23.54
C LEU A 120 34.24 -12.36 23.50
N LYS A 121 34.70 -11.64 22.47
CA LYS A 121 36.10 -11.18 22.37
C LYS A 121 36.49 -10.17 23.46
N LYS A 122 35.53 -9.42 24.02
CA LYS A 122 35.78 -8.43 25.07
C LYS A 122 35.78 -9.03 26.48
N VAL A 123 35.06 -10.14 26.66
CA VAL A 123 34.90 -10.79 27.97
C VAL A 123 35.80 -12.02 28.15
N ALA A 124 36.43 -12.51 27.07
CA ALA A 124 37.54 -13.47 27.10
C ALA A 124 38.87 -12.75 27.38
#